data_AF-A0A7S0B3Q4-F1
#
_entry.id   AF-A0A7S0B3Q4-F1
#
_cell.length_a   1.000
_cell.length_b   1.000
_cell.length_c   1.000
_cell.angle_alpha   90.00
_cell.angle_beta   90.00
_cell.angle_gamma   90.00
#
_symmetry.space_group_name_H-M   'P 1'
#
loop_
_entity.id
_entity.type
_entity.pdbx_description
1 polymer ?
#
loop_
_entity_poly.entity_id
_entity_poly.type
_entity_poly.pdbx_seq_one_letter_code
_entity_poly.pdbx_strand_id
1 'polypeptide(L)'
;ALPDRPRRGGASSSQGTVRSGGDTDDLLPASLEAWVRQTSGGSSHGGASLASSTQRFAEPGQTLIFFDWDDTLFPTTDVFHRWCIPQRSKEWGRPLPEELEVKLKAWKEALHQYLCVACSLSDHVSIVTSSTRPWVHRCVERFAPELQPLFARPSGGPRVVYAS
;
A
#
# COMPACT_ATOMS: atom_id res chain seq x y z
N ALA A 1 57.92 -10.36 -29.28
CA ALA A 1 58.32 -9.03 -29.77
C ALA A 1 57.19 -8.04 -29.44
N LEU A 2 57.54 -6.78 -29.13
CA LEU A 2 56.74 -5.74 -28.44
C LEU A 2 55.26 -5.59 -28.86
N PRO A 3 54.41 -5.06 -27.96
CA PRO A 3 54.06 -3.63 -28.06
C PRO A 3 54.34 -2.89 -26.74
N ASP A 4 55.17 -1.85 -26.75
CA ASP A 4 54.88 -0.42 -26.99
C ASP A 4 54.10 0.25 -25.84
N ARG A 5 54.81 1.16 -25.15
CA ARG A 5 54.28 2.00 -24.05
C ARG A 5 53.86 3.38 -24.64
N PRO A 6 53.67 4.42 -23.82
CA PRO A 6 52.39 4.94 -23.34
C PRO A 6 52.10 6.33 -23.94
N ARG A 7 50.94 6.96 -23.64
CA ARG A 7 50.90 8.44 -23.56
C ARG A 7 49.74 9.01 -22.75
N ARG A 8 50.14 10.00 -21.96
CA ARG A 8 49.39 10.91 -21.07
C ARG A 8 48.47 11.87 -21.82
N GLY A 9 47.46 12.34 -21.08
CA GLY A 9 46.79 13.65 -21.19
C GLY A 9 45.51 13.57 -20.37
N GLY A 10 45.20 14.38 -19.36
CA GLY A 10 45.62 15.74 -19.06
C GLY A 10 44.46 16.70 -19.33
N ALA A 11 44.14 17.56 -18.35
CA ALA A 11 43.15 18.65 -18.35
C ALA A 11 41.67 18.24 -18.10
N SER A 12 40.81 19.05 -17.48
CA SER A 12 40.90 20.20 -16.57
C SER A 12 39.46 20.52 -16.15
N SER A 13 39.30 21.24 -15.04
CA SER A 13 38.07 21.76 -14.44
C SER A 13 37.04 22.37 -15.39
N SER A 14 35.76 22.23 -15.02
CA SER A 14 34.79 23.32 -15.16
C SER A 14 33.69 23.19 -14.10
N GLN A 15 33.60 24.25 -13.29
CA GLN A 15 32.50 24.55 -12.38
C GLN A 15 31.20 24.75 -13.18
N GLY A 16 30.09 24.27 -12.63
CA GLY A 16 28.75 24.55 -13.11
C GLY A 16 27.80 24.66 -11.91
N THR A 17 27.64 25.87 -11.40
CA THR A 17 26.58 26.25 -10.47
C THR A 17 25.27 26.37 -11.24
N VAL A 18 24.24 25.61 -10.84
CA VAL A 18 22.85 25.86 -11.22
C VAL A 18 22.03 25.97 -9.95
N ARG A 19 21.37 27.13 -9.82
CA ARG A 19 20.34 27.46 -8.81
C ARG A 19 18.95 27.17 -9.38
N SER A 20 17.98 27.18 -8.47
CA SER A 20 16.52 27.01 -8.63
C SER A 20 16.09 25.55 -8.77
N GLY A 21 15.22 25.02 -7.91
CA GLY A 21 14.07 25.66 -7.29
C GLY A 21 12.83 25.03 -7.92
N GLY A 22 12.08 24.27 -7.13
CA GLY A 22 10.92 23.52 -7.61
C GLY A 22 10.49 22.54 -6.54
N ASP A 23 9.68 23.04 -5.60
CA ASP A 23 8.85 22.25 -4.71
C ASP A 23 8.18 21.12 -5.48
N THR A 24 8.42 19.88 -5.05
CA THR A 24 7.62 18.71 -5.43
C THR A 24 6.77 18.31 -4.24
N ASP A 25 5.99 19.27 -3.75
CA ASP A 25 4.67 18.99 -3.16
C ASP A 25 3.65 19.20 -4.30
N ASP A 26 2.48 18.56 -4.20
CA ASP A 26 1.34 18.70 -5.12
C ASP A 26 1.37 17.97 -6.46
N LEU A 27 1.43 16.64 -6.41
CA LEU A 27 0.71 15.82 -7.40
C LEU A 27 -0.11 14.72 -6.71
N LEU A 28 -0.94 15.10 -5.74
CA LEU A 28 -2.15 14.35 -5.46
C LEU A 28 -3.15 14.65 -6.59
N PRO A 29 -3.73 13.65 -7.27
CA PRO A 29 -4.72 13.90 -8.29
C PRO A 29 -5.90 14.64 -7.65
N ALA A 30 -6.29 15.77 -8.25
CA ALA A 30 -7.42 16.63 -7.86
C ALA A 30 -8.76 15.89 -7.67
N SER A 31 -8.81 14.60 -8.00
CA SER A 31 -9.94 13.70 -7.79
C SER A 31 -10.14 13.23 -6.35
N LEU A 32 -9.12 13.29 -5.48
CA LEU A 32 -9.24 12.85 -4.07
C LEU A 32 -9.74 13.98 -3.15
N GLU A 33 -9.29 15.21 -3.38
CA GLU A 33 -9.81 16.42 -2.69
C GLU A 33 -11.31 16.66 -2.97
N ALA A 34 -11.79 16.24 -4.15
CA ALA A 34 -13.20 16.36 -4.52
C ALA A 34 -14.15 15.53 -3.64
N TRP A 35 -13.64 14.51 -2.95
CA TRP A 35 -14.43 13.71 -2.00
C TRP A 35 -14.36 14.22 -0.55
N VAL A 36 -13.49 15.19 -0.25
CA VAL A 36 -13.14 15.55 1.14
C VAL A 36 -13.93 16.73 1.73
N ARG A 37 -14.75 17.48 0.99
CA ARG A 37 -15.48 18.62 1.62
C ARG A 37 -16.90 18.84 1.15
N GLN A 38 -17.84 18.32 1.94
CA GLN A 38 -19.16 18.95 2.14
C GLN A 38 -19.69 18.65 3.55
N THR A 39 -19.11 19.27 4.57
CA THR A 39 -19.74 19.40 5.89
C THR A 39 -19.70 20.87 6.31
N SER A 40 -20.79 21.57 6.06
CA SER A 40 -21.04 22.89 6.65
C SER A 40 -22.49 22.98 7.08
N GLY A 41 -22.71 23.26 8.37
CA GLY A 41 -23.90 23.99 8.83
C GLY A 41 -24.69 23.37 9.99
N GLY A 42 -24.44 23.86 11.21
CA GLY A 42 -25.49 24.37 12.11
C GLY A 42 -26.28 23.40 12.99
N SER A 43 -26.01 23.46 14.30
CA SER A 43 -26.78 22.87 15.39
C SER A 43 -28.20 23.43 15.55
N SER A 44 -29.18 22.59 15.91
CA SER A 44 -30.13 22.89 17.01
C SER A 44 -30.92 21.66 17.44
N HIS A 45 -31.09 21.51 18.76
CA HIS A 45 -31.75 20.42 19.47
C HIS A 45 -33.19 20.13 19.00
N GLY A 46 -33.51 18.85 18.80
CA GLY A 46 -34.89 18.37 18.67
C GLY A 46 -34.99 17.02 17.96
N GLY A 47 -35.17 15.95 18.74
CA GLY A 47 -35.66 14.64 18.27
C GLY A 47 -34.85 13.99 17.16
N ALA A 48 -33.82 13.21 17.51
CA ALA A 48 -33.13 12.33 16.57
C ALA A 48 -34.06 11.18 16.14
N SER A 49 -34.95 11.52 15.21
CA SER A 49 -35.66 10.61 14.33
C SER A 49 -34.64 9.71 13.63
N LEU A 50 -35.01 8.45 13.36
CA LEU A 50 -34.24 7.48 12.58
C LEU A 50 -33.66 8.06 11.27
N ALA A 51 -34.24 9.16 10.77
CA ALA A 51 -33.73 9.97 9.67
C ALA A 51 -32.31 10.56 9.89
N SER A 52 -31.85 10.82 11.12
CA SER A 52 -30.52 11.42 11.37
C SER A 52 -29.36 10.44 11.18
N SER A 53 -29.62 9.12 11.20
CA SER A 53 -28.59 8.11 10.91
C SER A 53 -28.09 8.21 9.47
N THR A 54 -28.97 8.64 8.55
CA THR A 54 -28.64 8.80 7.13
C THR A 54 -27.65 9.91 6.82
N GLN A 55 -27.50 10.89 7.72
CA GLN A 55 -26.59 12.03 7.53
C GLN A 55 -25.16 11.79 8.04
N ARG A 56 -24.90 10.74 8.83
CA ARG A 56 -23.58 10.49 9.45
C ARG A 56 -22.83 9.27 8.93
N PHE A 57 -23.39 8.53 7.96
CA PHE A 57 -22.71 7.37 7.38
C PHE A 57 -21.30 7.67 6.82
N ALA A 58 -21.03 8.92 6.46
CA ALA A 58 -19.72 9.36 5.98
C ALA A 58 -18.67 9.57 7.09
N GLU A 59 -19.04 9.53 8.38
CA GLU A 59 -18.07 9.57 9.47
C GLU A 59 -17.26 8.25 9.51
N PRO A 60 -15.92 8.29 9.57
CA PRO A 60 -15.09 7.08 9.56
C PRO A 60 -15.44 6.04 10.63
N GLY A 61 -15.98 6.46 11.77
CA GLY A 61 -16.44 5.56 12.84
C GLY A 61 -17.77 4.85 12.56
N GLN A 62 -18.51 5.21 11.51
CA GLN A 62 -19.81 4.61 11.18
C GLN A 62 -19.76 3.62 10.01
N THR A 63 -18.69 3.64 9.22
CA THR A 63 -18.50 2.73 8.09
C THR A 63 -17.59 1.58 8.49
N LEU A 64 -18.01 0.33 8.25
CA LEU A 64 -17.17 -0.86 8.35
C LEU A 64 -16.72 -1.25 6.94
N ILE A 65 -15.43 -1.53 6.75
CA ILE A 65 -14.89 -1.99 5.47
C ILE A 65 -14.31 -3.39 5.65
N PHE A 66 -14.83 -4.34 4.86
CA PHE A 66 -14.30 -5.70 4.81
C PHE A 66 -13.63 -5.94 3.47
N PHE A 67 -12.39 -6.41 3.52
CA PHE A 67 -11.67 -6.87 2.34
C PHE A 67 -11.40 -8.36 2.46
N ASP A 68 -11.66 -9.10 1.40
CA ASP A 68 -11.12 -10.44 1.27
C ASP A 68 -9.62 -10.38 0.91
N TRP A 69 -8.83 -11.34 1.38
CA TRP A 69 -7.39 -11.37 1.09
C TRP A 69 -7.06 -12.15 -0.18
N ASP A 70 -7.52 -13.40 -0.27
CA ASP A 70 -7.03 -14.40 -1.22
C ASP A 70 -7.61 -14.16 -2.62
N ASP A 71 -6.76 -13.89 -3.61
CA ASP A 71 -7.12 -13.48 -4.99
C ASP A 71 -7.91 -12.16 -5.12
N THR A 72 -8.13 -11.46 -4.00
CA THR A 72 -8.70 -10.11 -3.97
C THR A 72 -7.63 -9.05 -3.70
N LEU A 73 -7.05 -9.03 -2.50
CA LEU A 73 -5.97 -8.09 -2.16
C LEU A 73 -4.58 -8.65 -2.52
N PHE A 74 -4.42 -9.96 -2.51
CA PHE A 74 -3.16 -10.63 -2.85
C PHE A 74 -3.41 -11.73 -3.88
N PRO A 75 -2.71 -11.74 -5.03
CA PRO A 75 -2.95 -12.72 -6.10
C PRO A 75 -2.34 -14.09 -5.76
N THR A 76 -2.93 -14.77 -4.77
CA THR A 76 -2.46 -16.05 -4.24
C THR A 76 -2.39 -17.13 -5.33
N THR A 77 -3.42 -17.25 -6.16
CA THR A 77 -3.44 -18.23 -7.25
C THR A 77 -2.34 -17.96 -8.27
N ASP A 78 -2.14 -16.71 -8.69
CA ASP A 78 -1.07 -16.38 -9.63
C ASP A 78 0.31 -16.67 -9.01
N VAL A 79 0.57 -16.17 -7.81
CA VAL A 79 1.88 -16.32 -7.14
C VAL A 79 2.22 -17.78 -6.84
N PHE A 80 1.31 -18.56 -6.26
CA PHE A 80 1.65 -19.91 -5.82
C PHE A 80 1.45 -20.97 -6.89
N HIS A 81 0.42 -20.84 -7.75
CA HIS A 81 0.14 -21.85 -8.76
C HIS A 81 0.81 -21.55 -10.10
N ARG A 82 0.73 -20.30 -10.59
CA ARG A 82 1.28 -19.95 -11.91
C ARG A 82 2.78 -19.69 -11.87
N TRP A 83 3.26 -18.98 -10.85
CA TRP A 83 4.69 -18.73 -10.66
C TRP A 83 5.40 -19.84 -9.88
N CYS A 84 4.67 -20.87 -9.46
CA CYS A 84 5.19 -22.02 -8.73
C CYS A 84 5.99 -21.64 -7.48
N ILE A 85 5.66 -20.52 -6.83
CA ILE A 85 6.25 -20.18 -5.55
C ILE A 85 5.72 -21.18 -4.51
N PRO A 86 6.58 -21.80 -3.68
CA PRO A 86 6.10 -22.73 -2.66
C PRO A 86 5.10 -22.06 -1.72
N GLN A 87 3.98 -22.72 -1.41
CA GLN A 87 3.02 -22.17 -0.44
C GLN A 87 3.53 -22.23 1.01
N ARG A 88 4.46 -23.15 1.28
CA ARG A 88 5.06 -23.33 2.61
C ARG A 88 6.14 -22.28 2.84
N SER A 89 5.91 -21.39 3.80
CA SER A 89 6.82 -20.27 4.08
C SER A 89 8.26 -20.68 4.44
N LYS A 90 8.46 -21.90 4.95
CA LYS A 90 9.80 -22.46 5.23
C LYS A 90 10.66 -22.61 3.96
N GLU A 91 10.03 -22.62 2.79
CA GLU A 91 10.69 -22.84 1.49
C GLU A 91 10.94 -21.53 0.73
N TRP A 92 10.58 -20.37 1.30
CA TRP A 92 10.75 -19.04 0.67
C TRP A 92 12.20 -18.51 0.67
N GLY A 93 13.19 -19.31 1.04
CA GLY A 93 14.60 -18.88 1.08
C GLY A 93 15.22 -18.55 -0.28
N ARG A 94 14.51 -18.83 -1.39
CA ARG A 94 14.99 -18.56 -2.75
C ARG A 94 14.58 -17.16 -3.20
N PRO A 95 15.39 -16.44 -4.00
CA PRO A 95 14.96 -15.19 -4.64
C PRO A 95 13.70 -15.39 -5.49
N LEU A 96 12.90 -14.33 -5.66
CA LEU A 96 11.77 -14.35 -6.58
C LEU A 96 12.29 -14.22 -8.04
N PRO A 97 11.58 -14.78 -9.03
CA PRO A 97 11.85 -14.47 -10.43
C PRO A 97 11.75 -12.94 -10.67
N GLU A 98 12.68 -12.37 -11.45
CA GLU A 98 12.75 -10.93 -11.70
C GLU A 98 11.43 -10.38 -12.28
N GLU A 99 10.84 -11.10 -13.24
CA GLU A 99 9.55 -10.73 -13.83
C GLU A 99 8.42 -10.68 -12.80
N LEU A 100 8.41 -11.59 -11.83
CA LEU A 100 7.45 -11.59 -10.73
C LEU A 100 7.71 -10.42 -9.80
N GLU A 101 8.98 -10.11 -9.51
CA GLU A 101 9.37 -8.99 -8.66
C GLU A 101 8.91 -7.64 -9.23
N VAL A 102 9.04 -7.44 -10.55
CA VAL A 102 8.52 -6.24 -11.24
C VAL A 102 7.00 -6.12 -11.09
N LYS A 103 6.26 -7.23 -11.28
CA LYS A 103 4.79 -7.22 -11.11
C LYS A 103 4.39 -6.96 -9.66
N LEU A 104 5.09 -7.59 -8.71
CA LEU A 104 4.84 -7.39 -7.29
C LEU A 104 5.15 -5.96 -6.87
N LYS A 105 6.14 -5.28 -7.45
CA LYS A 105 6.40 -3.87 -7.15
C LYS A 105 5.18 -2.99 -7.41
N ALA A 106 4.53 -3.15 -8.56
CA ALA A 106 3.31 -2.40 -8.87
C ALA A 106 2.15 -2.76 -7.93
N TRP A 107 2.00 -4.05 -7.61
CA TRP A 107 1.01 -4.52 -6.66
C TRP A 107 1.20 -3.95 -5.25
N LYS A 108 2.44 -3.92 -4.73
CA LYS A 108 2.78 -3.39 -3.40
C LYS A 108 2.36 -1.93 -3.27
N GLU A 109 2.71 -1.11 -4.26
CA GLU A 109 2.35 0.31 -4.27
C GLU A 109 0.83 0.51 -4.30
N ALA A 110 0.15 -0.22 -5.20
CA ALA A 110 -1.31 -0.16 -5.30
C ALA A 110 -1.99 -0.60 -4.00
N LEU A 111 -1.53 -1.69 -3.39
CA LEU A 111 -2.08 -2.20 -2.12
C LEU A 111 -1.84 -1.20 -0.98
N HIS A 112 -0.65 -0.60 -0.90
CA HIS A 112 -0.33 0.39 0.11
C HIS A 112 -1.23 1.62 0.01
N GLN A 113 -1.36 2.19 -1.20
CA GLN A 113 -2.23 3.35 -1.44
C GLN A 113 -3.69 3.00 -1.13
N TYR A 114 -4.16 1.85 -1.61
CA TYR A 114 -5.53 1.40 -1.42
C TYR A 114 -5.88 1.24 0.06
N LEU A 115 -5.04 0.55 0.83
CA LEU A 115 -5.27 0.37 2.27
C LEU A 115 -5.12 1.66 3.06
N CYS A 116 -4.20 2.56 2.68
CA CYS A 116 -4.09 3.88 3.29
C CYS A 116 -5.39 4.69 3.09
N VAL A 117 -5.92 4.70 1.87
CA VAL A 117 -7.19 5.39 1.58
C VAL A 117 -8.33 4.74 2.36
N ALA A 118 -8.46 3.42 2.34
CA ALA A 118 -9.50 2.72 3.11
C ALA A 118 -9.45 3.03 4.61
N CYS A 119 -8.24 3.05 5.20
CA CYS A 119 -8.06 3.39 6.62
C CYS A 119 -8.27 4.89 6.91
N SER A 120 -8.18 5.77 5.91
CA SER A 120 -8.54 7.18 6.06
C SER A 120 -10.06 7.41 6.04
N LEU A 121 -10.80 6.52 5.36
CA LEU A 121 -12.25 6.57 5.22
C LEU A 121 -12.99 5.84 6.34
N SER A 122 -12.33 4.95 7.08
CA SER A 122 -12.94 4.14 8.12
C SER A 122 -11.95 3.79 9.23
N ASP A 123 -12.41 3.90 10.49
CA ASP A 123 -11.68 3.40 11.67
C ASP A 123 -11.77 1.87 11.81
N HIS A 124 -12.51 1.22 10.92
CA HIS A 124 -12.95 -0.16 11.02
C HIS A 124 -12.72 -0.94 9.73
N VAL A 125 -11.45 -0.97 9.29
CA VAL A 125 -11.01 -1.79 8.17
C VAL A 125 -10.60 -3.18 8.66
N SER A 126 -11.23 -4.22 8.12
CA SER A 126 -10.93 -5.62 8.41
C SER A 126 -10.58 -6.39 7.13
N ILE A 127 -9.41 -7.01 7.10
CA ILE A 127 -9.02 -7.99 6.10
C ILE A 127 -9.45 -9.36 6.60
N VAL A 128 -10.33 -10.02 5.86
CA VAL A 128 -10.87 -11.35 6.14
C VAL A 128 -10.21 -12.36 5.20
N THR A 129 -9.91 -13.54 5.73
CA THR A 129 -9.35 -14.64 4.93
C THR A 129 -9.85 -15.99 5.44
N SER A 130 -10.08 -16.93 4.51
CA SER A 130 -10.33 -18.35 4.85
C SER A 130 -9.04 -19.15 5.08
N SER A 131 -7.88 -18.55 4.85
CA SER A 131 -6.58 -19.17 5.08
C SER A 131 -6.29 -19.32 6.58
N THR A 132 -5.26 -20.11 6.92
CA THR A 132 -4.88 -20.34 8.32
C THR A 132 -3.95 -19.25 8.85
N ARG A 133 -4.02 -18.96 10.16
CA ARG A 133 -3.04 -18.09 10.82
C ARG A 133 -1.62 -18.67 10.68
N PRO A 134 -0.57 -17.86 10.41
CA PRO A 134 -0.54 -16.41 10.19
C PRO A 134 -0.36 -16.04 8.70
N TRP A 135 -1.18 -16.60 7.80
CA TRP A 135 -1.01 -16.51 6.33
C TRP A 135 -0.79 -15.09 5.80
N VAL A 136 -1.65 -14.14 6.15
CA VAL A 136 -1.55 -12.75 5.66
C VAL A 136 -0.23 -12.11 6.10
N HIS A 137 0.15 -12.26 7.36
CA HIS A 137 1.40 -11.68 7.89
C HIS A 137 2.63 -12.26 7.19
N ARG A 138 2.63 -13.56 6.91
CA ARG A 138 3.69 -14.21 6.14
C ARG A 138 3.76 -13.67 4.72
N CYS A 139 2.61 -13.50 4.07
CA CYS A 139 2.57 -12.93 2.72
C CYS A 139 3.09 -11.48 2.71
N VAL A 140 2.68 -10.65 3.67
CA VAL A 140 3.20 -9.27 3.79
C VAL A 140 4.71 -9.28 4.06
N GLU A 141 5.19 -10.05 5.02
CA GLU A 141 6.63 -10.16 5.32
C GLU A 141 7.47 -10.55 4.11
N ARG A 142 6.96 -11.46 3.28
CA ARG A 142 7.69 -11.97 2.13
C ARG A 142 7.58 -11.08 0.89
N PHE A 143 6.36 -10.68 0.56
CA PHE A 143 6.05 -10.07 -0.73
C PHE A 143 5.89 -8.55 -0.64
N ALA A 144 5.61 -7.99 0.54
CA ALA A 144 5.39 -6.56 0.76
C ALA A 144 5.92 -6.08 2.13
N PRO A 145 7.21 -6.31 2.47
CA PRO A 145 7.74 -5.99 3.80
C PRO A 145 7.55 -4.51 4.18
N GLU A 146 7.53 -3.61 3.21
CA GLU A 146 7.28 -2.18 3.41
C GLU A 146 5.86 -1.87 3.92
N LEU A 147 4.89 -2.79 3.78
CA LEU A 147 3.54 -2.64 4.33
C LEU A 147 3.47 -3.08 5.80
N GLN A 148 4.48 -3.76 6.36
CA GLN A 148 4.43 -4.22 7.76
C GLN A 148 4.08 -3.12 8.76
N PRO A 149 4.63 -1.89 8.68
CA PRO A 149 4.27 -0.81 9.61
C PRO A 149 2.79 -0.43 9.56
N LEU A 150 2.13 -0.59 8.41
CA LEU A 150 0.69 -0.34 8.27
C LEU A 150 -0.14 -1.40 9.02
N PHE A 151 0.25 -2.67 8.92
CA PHE A 151 -0.41 -3.78 9.62
C PHE A 151 -0.10 -3.82 11.12
N ALA A 152 1.02 -3.23 11.56
CA ALA A 152 1.44 -3.21 12.95
C ALA A 152 0.77 -2.09 13.78
N ARG A 153 0.01 -1.18 13.15
CA ARG A 153 -0.60 -0.04 13.85
C ARG A 153 -1.65 -0.54 14.86
N PRO A 154 -1.57 -0.12 16.14
CA PRO A 154 -2.59 -0.46 17.14
C PRO A 154 -3.98 0.11 16.81
N SER A 155 -4.01 1.26 16.13
CA SER A 155 -5.20 1.96 15.65
C SER A 155 -4.95 2.58 14.26
N GLY A 156 -6.00 2.75 13.46
CA GLY A 156 -5.90 3.36 12.13
C GLY A 156 -5.18 2.51 11.07
N GLY A 157 -5.02 1.21 11.32
CA GLY A 157 -4.53 0.22 10.34
C GLY A 157 -5.54 -0.92 10.18
N PRO A 158 -5.42 -1.72 9.10
CA PRO A 158 -6.33 -2.83 8.86
C PRO A 158 -6.12 -3.95 9.88
N ARG A 159 -7.21 -4.51 10.39
CA ARG A 159 -7.18 -5.69 11.27
C ARG A 159 -7.31 -6.96 10.44
N VAL A 160 -6.54 -8.00 10.75
CA VAL A 160 -6.66 -9.29 10.05
C VAL A 160 -7.52 -10.26 10.85
N VAL A 161 -8.62 -10.70 10.25
CA VAL A 161 -9.56 -11.69 10.77
C VAL A 161 -9.44 -12.97 9.94
N TYR A 162 -9.31 -14.10 10.63
CA TYR A 162 -9.22 -15.42 10.02
C TYR A 162 -10.52 -16.15 10.30
N ALA A 163 -11.22 -16.60 9.26
CA ALA A 163 -12.56 -17.17 9.35
C ALA A 163 -12.59 -18.66 9.77
N SER A 164 -11.50 -19.15 10.37
CA SER A 164 -11.29 -20.54 10.78
C SER A 164 -11.73 -20.84 12.20
#